data_AF-H6SR19-F1
#
_entry.id   AF-H6SR19-F1
#
_cell.length_a   1.000
_cell.length_b   1.000
_cell.length_c   1.000
_cell.angle_alpha   90.00
_cell.angle_beta   90.00
_cell.angle_gamma   90.00
#
_symmetry.space_group_name_H-M   'P 1'
#
loop_
_entity.id
_entity.type
_entity.pdbx_description
1 polymer ?
#
loop_
_entity_poly.entity_id
_entity_poly.type
_entity_poly.pdbx_seq_one_letter_code
_entity_poly.pdbx_strand_id
1 'polypeptide(L)'
;MRTGTAVLVLAVALLAAGLGGGALWSYTALTQREIRLAELSLEVTRLRAALALLEEERQSLEDRLGPLELERDAAREALAQQRKIMEETMVPREIGGHADFPIHRGMAQAGDTLASFAAREETSVSVLKALNPWVDESKPFAAYQTLWLPRRP
;
A
#
# COMPACT_ATOMS: atom_id res chain seq x y z
N MET A 1 -66.85 3.55 -76.68
CA MET A 1 -65.44 3.95 -76.87
C MET A 1 -64.86 4.85 -75.75
N ARG A 2 -65.66 5.34 -74.78
CA ARG A 2 -65.15 6.23 -73.70
C ARG A 2 -64.50 5.52 -72.50
N THR A 3 -64.75 4.22 -72.30
CA THR A 3 -64.23 3.46 -71.16
C THR A 3 -62.76 3.07 -71.31
N GLY A 4 -62.30 2.76 -72.53
CA GLY A 4 -60.91 2.36 -72.78
C GLY A 4 -59.90 3.50 -72.57
N THR A 5 -60.26 4.73 -72.92
CA THR A 5 -59.39 5.90 -72.69
C THR A 5 -59.23 6.23 -71.21
N ALA A 6 -60.29 6.07 -70.42
CA ALA A 6 -60.23 6.31 -68.98
C ALA A 6 -59.31 5.31 -68.25
N VAL A 7 -59.36 4.03 -68.64
CA VAL A 7 -58.48 2.98 -68.09
C VAL A 7 -57.03 3.23 -68.44
N LEU A 8 -56.74 3.67 -69.67
CA LEU A 8 -55.37 3.93 -70.13
C LEU A 8 -54.76 5.15 -69.43
N VAL A 9 -55.53 6.22 -69.23
CA VAL A 9 -55.09 7.38 -68.44
C VAL A 9 -54.81 7.01 -66.99
N LEU A 10 -55.68 6.19 -66.38
CA LEU A 10 -55.48 5.72 -65.00
C LEU A 10 -54.21 4.86 -64.86
N ALA A 11 -53.97 3.95 -65.82
CA ALA A 11 -52.79 3.10 -65.82
C ALA A 11 -51.48 3.90 -65.96
N VAL A 12 -51.46 4.91 -66.84
CA VAL A 12 -50.30 5.82 -66.98
C VAL A 12 -50.10 6.67 -65.74
N ALA A 13 -51.18 7.17 -65.12
CA ALA A 13 -51.09 7.95 -63.88
C ALA A 13 -50.55 7.11 -62.71
N LEU A 14 -50.96 5.84 -62.58
CA LEU A 14 -50.45 4.92 -61.56
C LEU A 14 -48.98 4.56 -61.79
N LEU A 15 -48.57 4.35 -63.05
CA LEU A 15 -47.16 4.13 -63.40
C LEU A 15 -46.29 5.34 -63.10
N ALA A 16 -46.74 6.54 -63.46
CA ALA A 16 -46.04 7.79 -63.17
C ALA A 16 -45.94 8.04 -61.66
N ALA A 17 -47.01 7.76 -60.89
CA ALA A 17 -47.01 7.85 -59.44
C ALA A 17 -46.07 6.82 -58.79
N GLY A 18 -46.05 5.57 -59.30
CA GLY A 18 -45.15 4.52 -58.81
C GLY A 18 -43.68 4.83 -59.06
N LEU A 19 -43.34 5.32 -60.26
CA LEU A 19 -41.97 5.72 -60.61
C LEU A 19 -41.54 6.99 -59.85
N GLY A 20 -42.42 7.99 -59.74
CA GLY A 20 -42.14 9.21 -58.98
C GLY A 20 -41.95 8.95 -57.48
N GLY A 21 -42.81 8.10 -56.89
CA GLY A 21 -42.68 7.67 -55.49
C GLY A 21 -41.41 6.86 -55.25
N GLY A 22 -41.06 5.95 -56.16
CA GLY A 22 -39.83 5.16 -56.08
C GLY A 22 -38.56 6.00 -56.17
N ALA A 23 -38.53 7.02 -57.04
CA ALA A 23 -37.40 7.93 -57.18
C ALA A 23 -37.21 8.85 -55.95
N LEU A 24 -38.32 9.35 -55.36
CA LEU A 24 -38.26 10.13 -54.12
C LEU A 24 -37.80 9.28 -52.92
N TRP A 25 -38.27 8.04 -52.84
CA TRP A 25 -37.86 7.12 -51.78
C TRP A 25 -36.38 6.73 -51.90
N SER A 26 -35.90 6.41 -53.12
CA SER A 26 -34.48 6.09 -53.32
C SER A 26 -33.57 7.27 -53.02
N TYR A 27 -33.97 8.49 -53.40
CA TYR A 27 -33.24 9.71 -53.08
C TYR A 27 -33.14 9.93 -51.57
N THR A 28 -34.24 9.80 -50.83
CA THR A 28 -34.22 9.96 -49.36
C THR A 28 -33.45 8.83 -48.66
N ALA A 29 -33.50 7.61 -49.17
CA ALA A 29 -32.70 6.50 -48.65
C ALA A 29 -31.20 6.71 -48.88
N LEU A 30 -30.80 7.30 -50.02
CA LEU A 30 -29.41 7.62 -50.31
C LEU A 30 -28.88 8.74 -49.41
N THR A 31 -29.64 9.82 -49.22
CA THR A 31 -29.23 10.92 -48.34
C THR A 31 -29.12 10.48 -46.88
N GLN A 32 -30.03 9.62 -46.40
CA GLN A 32 -29.91 9.02 -45.07
C GLN A 32 -28.65 8.16 -44.91
N ARG A 33 -28.24 7.45 -45.96
CA ARG A 33 -26.99 6.67 -45.95
C ARG A 33 -25.76 7.58 -45.90
N GLU A 34 -25.76 8.66 -46.68
CA GLU A 34 -24.65 9.63 -46.66
C GLU A 34 -24.47 10.28 -45.30
N ILE A 35 -25.57 10.68 -44.64
CA ILE A 35 -25.51 11.24 -43.28
C ILE A 35 -24.93 10.22 -42.29
N ARG A 36 -25.38 8.96 -42.34
CA ARG A 36 -24.84 7.90 -41.47
C ARG A 36 -23.37 7.61 -41.74
N LEU A 37 -22.94 7.61 -43.00
CA LEU A 37 -21.53 7.42 -43.35
C LEU A 37 -20.67 8.57 -42.82
N ALA A 38 -21.16 9.82 -42.92
CA ALA A 38 -20.48 10.97 -42.36
C ALA A 38 -20.35 10.86 -40.83
N GLU A 39 -21.43 10.49 -40.13
CA GLU A 39 -21.44 10.27 -38.68
C GLU A 39 -20.45 9.17 -38.26
N LEU A 40 -20.50 8.01 -38.92
CA LEU A 40 -19.56 6.91 -38.65
C LEU A 40 -18.11 7.31 -38.92
N SER A 41 -17.85 8.10 -39.96
CA SER A 41 -16.49 8.55 -40.27
C SER A 41 -15.93 9.48 -39.19
N LEU A 42 -16.79 10.33 -38.61
CA LEU A 42 -16.44 11.19 -37.50
C LEU A 42 -16.17 10.36 -36.24
N GLU A 43 -17.02 9.37 -35.96
CA GLU A 43 -16.85 8.47 -34.82
C GLU A 43 -15.55 7.66 -34.90
N VAL A 44 -15.23 7.09 -36.07
CA VAL A 44 -13.95 6.39 -36.30
C VAL A 44 -12.77 7.32 -36.07
N THR A 45 -12.85 8.57 -36.53
CA THR A 45 -11.78 9.56 -36.33
C THR A 45 -11.62 9.89 -34.85
N ARG A 46 -12.73 10.05 -34.12
CA ARG A 46 -12.73 10.29 -32.67
C ARG A 46 -12.13 9.11 -31.90
N LEU A 47 -12.51 7.87 -32.25
CA LEU A 47 -11.97 6.66 -31.63
C LEU A 47 -10.47 6.52 -31.90
N ARG A 48 -10.00 6.81 -33.12
CA ARG A 48 -8.57 6.83 -33.44
C ARG A 48 -7.81 7.85 -32.62
N ALA A 49 -8.35 9.06 -32.45
CA ALA A 49 -7.74 10.08 -31.61
C ALA A 49 -7.69 9.66 -30.13
N ALA A 50 -8.76 9.02 -29.63
CA ALA A 50 -8.80 8.51 -28.26
C ALA A 50 -7.78 7.37 -28.05
N LEU A 51 -7.63 6.47 -29.02
CA LEU A 51 -6.62 5.40 -28.96
C LEU A 51 -5.20 5.97 -28.95
N ALA A 52 -4.91 6.96 -29.79
CA ALA A 52 -3.59 7.59 -29.82
C ALA A 52 -3.23 8.24 -28.46
N LEU A 53 -4.20 8.89 -27.82
CA LEU A 53 -4.00 9.47 -26.48
C LEU A 53 -3.74 8.39 -25.42
N LEU A 54 -4.51 7.29 -25.45
CA LEU A 54 -4.31 6.19 -24.52
C LEU A 54 -2.96 5.48 -24.73
N GLU A 55 -2.51 5.35 -25.96
CA GLU A 55 -1.18 4.81 -26.27
C GLU A 55 -0.06 5.72 -25.74
N GLU A 56 -0.22 7.04 -25.86
CA GLU A 56 0.71 8.02 -25.29
C GLU A 56 0.73 7.96 -23.75
N GLU A 57 -0.44 7.87 -23.11
CA GLU A 57 -0.54 7.70 -21.66
C GLU A 57 0.12 6.39 -21.21
N ARG A 58 -0.10 5.28 -21.92
CA ARG A 58 0.53 4.00 -21.62
C ARG A 58 2.05 4.10 -21.73
N GLN A 59 2.55 4.71 -22.79
CA GLN A 59 4.00 4.89 -22.99
C GLN A 59 4.61 5.74 -21.88
N SER A 60 3.96 6.84 -21.51
CA SER A 60 4.37 7.71 -20.40
C SER A 60 4.41 6.97 -19.06
N LEU A 61 3.46 6.06 -18.82
CA LEU A 61 3.47 5.22 -17.62
C LEU A 61 4.59 4.18 -17.66
N GLU A 62 4.82 3.53 -18.80
CA GLU A 62 5.93 2.59 -18.98
C GLU A 62 7.29 3.28 -18.74
N ASP A 63 7.48 4.47 -19.29
CA ASP A 63 8.70 5.28 -19.12
C ASP A 63 8.93 5.68 -17.66
N ARG A 64 7.86 5.88 -16.88
CA ARG A 64 7.94 6.16 -15.43
C ARG A 64 8.16 4.91 -14.59
N LEU A 65 7.60 3.78 -15.00
CA LEU A 65 7.71 2.52 -14.25
C LEU A 65 9.10 1.90 -14.37
N GLY A 66 9.71 1.93 -15.55
CA GLY A 66 11.05 1.39 -15.78
C GLY A 66 12.11 1.82 -14.75
N PRO A 67 12.33 3.12 -14.49
CA PRO A 67 13.31 3.56 -13.50
C PRO A 67 12.92 3.17 -12.06
N LEU A 68 11.62 3.19 -11.72
CA LEU A 68 11.15 2.80 -10.39
C LEU A 68 11.39 1.31 -10.11
N GLU A 69 11.23 0.44 -11.10
CA GLU A 69 11.54 -0.98 -10.97
C GLU A 69 13.03 -1.20 -10.75
N LEU A 70 13.87 -0.46 -11.47
CA LEU A 70 15.32 -0.51 -11.31
C LEU A 70 15.77 -0.01 -9.94
N GLU A 71 15.21 1.09 -9.45
CA GLU A 71 15.45 1.60 -8.09
C GLU A 71 15.00 0.61 -7.02
N ARG A 72 13.82 0.01 -7.17
CA ARG A 72 13.31 -1.02 -6.25
C ARG A 72 14.26 -2.20 -6.16
N ASP A 73 14.76 -2.68 -7.29
CA ASP A 73 15.64 -3.84 -7.33
C ASP A 73 17.02 -3.52 -6.74
N ALA A 74 17.58 -2.34 -7.04
CA ALA A 74 18.79 -1.84 -6.39
C ALA A 74 18.63 -1.71 -4.86
N ALA A 75 17.49 -1.20 -4.38
CA ALA A 75 17.21 -1.09 -2.95
C ALA A 75 17.10 -2.48 -2.28
N ARG A 76 16.51 -3.46 -2.96
CA ARG A 76 16.44 -4.85 -2.46
C ARG A 76 17.83 -5.48 -2.33
N GLU A 77 18.70 -5.27 -3.32
CA GLU A 77 20.07 -5.75 -3.28
C GLU A 77 20.86 -5.11 -2.15
N ALA A 78 20.73 -3.79 -1.96
CA ALA A 78 21.37 -3.06 -0.87
C ALA A 78 20.93 -3.59 0.51
N LEU A 79 19.64 -3.84 0.71
CA LEU A 79 19.13 -4.45 1.94
C LEU A 79 19.67 -5.86 2.17
N ALA A 80 19.77 -6.68 1.12
CA ALA A 80 20.34 -8.02 1.22
C ALA A 80 21.82 -7.99 1.62
N GLN A 81 22.60 -7.06 1.06
CA GLN A 81 24.00 -6.86 1.43
C GLN A 81 24.14 -6.39 2.88
N GLN A 82 23.32 -5.43 3.31
CA GLN A 82 23.34 -4.93 4.68
C GLN A 82 23.02 -6.04 5.68
N ARG A 83 22.01 -6.87 5.37
CA ARG A 83 21.67 -8.03 6.19
C ARG A 83 22.83 -9.01 6.33
N LYS A 84 23.51 -9.32 5.23
CA LYS A 84 24.70 -10.17 5.25
C LYS A 84 25.81 -9.60 6.14
N ILE A 85 26.08 -8.30 6.02
CA ILE A 85 27.07 -7.62 6.88
C ILE A 85 26.65 -7.71 8.36
N MET A 86 25.38 -7.50 8.67
CA MET A 86 24.88 -7.64 10.04
C MET A 86 25.05 -9.07 10.55
N GLU A 87 24.72 -10.08 9.76
CA GLU A 87 24.89 -11.49 10.13
C GLU A 87 26.36 -11.85 10.37
N GLU A 88 27.28 -11.31 9.55
CA GLU A 88 28.73 -11.51 9.70
C GLU A 88 29.33 -10.75 10.90
N THR A 89 28.84 -9.54 11.21
CA THR A 89 29.39 -8.68 12.28
C THR A 89 28.73 -8.89 13.63
N MET A 90 27.49 -9.36 13.68
CA MET A 90 26.71 -9.54 14.92
C MET A 90 26.75 -10.98 15.43
N VAL A 91 27.73 -11.78 15.02
CA VAL A 91 27.94 -13.10 15.64
C VAL A 91 28.21 -12.90 17.13
N PRO A 92 27.35 -13.41 18.04
CA PRO A 92 27.55 -13.27 19.47
C PRO A 92 28.88 -13.90 19.84
N ARG A 93 29.86 -13.06 20.21
CA ARG A 93 31.10 -13.54 20.78
C ARG A 93 30.85 -13.75 22.27
N GLU A 94 30.85 -14.99 22.71
CA GLU A 94 30.88 -15.31 24.14
C GLU A 94 32.14 -14.70 24.74
N ILE A 95 31.96 -13.58 25.46
CA ILE A 95 32.99 -13.07 26.36
C ILE A 95 32.92 -13.94 27.60
N GLY A 96 33.54 -15.11 27.50
CA GLY A 96 33.68 -16.09 28.59
C GLY A 96 34.55 -15.52 29.71
N GLY A 97 33.98 -14.65 30.53
CA GLY A 97 34.49 -14.32 31.85
C GLY A 97 33.49 -14.82 32.88
N HIS A 98 33.96 -15.50 33.92
CA HIS A 98 33.20 -15.54 35.18
C HIS A 98 33.09 -14.08 35.64
N ALA A 99 32.00 -13.43 35.27
CA ALA A 99 31.61 -12.18 35.87
C ALA A 99 31.19 -12.52 37.31
N ASP A 100 32.17 -12.50 38.21
CA ASP A 100 31.89 -12.59 39.64
C ASP A 100 31.31 -11.24 40.06
N PHE A 101 30.02 -11.07 39.80
CA PHE A 101 29.33 -9.85 40.21
C PHE A 101 29.35 -9.83 41.74
N PRO A 102 29.89 -8.78 42.38
CA PRO A 102 29.99 -8.67 43.83
C PRO A 102 28.62 -8.33 44.45
N ILE A 103 27.56 -8.99 43.99
CA ILE A 103 26.20 -8.82 44.46
C ILE A 103 25.53 -10.17 44.70
N HIS A 104 24.68 -10.23 45.71
CA HIS A 104 23.81 -11.37 45.99
C HIS A 104 22.39 -10.89 46.28
N ARG A 105 21.44 -11.83 46.43
CA ARG A 105 20.03 -11.50 46.70
C ARG A 105 19.72 -11.68 48.18
N GLY A 106 19.14 -10.66 48.78
CA GLY A 106 18.54 -10.71 50.11
C GLY A 106 17.02 -10.56 50.04
N MET A 107 16.32 -11.03 51.06
CA MET A 107 14.87 -10.91 51.17
C MET A 107 14.51 -10.08 52.40
N ALA A 108 13.73 -9.02 52.17
CA ALA A 108 13.17 -8.21 53.23
C ALA A 108 12.04 -8.94 53.96
N GLN A 109 11.91 -8.65 55.25
CA GLN A 109 10.79 -9.07 56.08
C GLN A 109 9.68 -8.02 56.01
N ALA A 110 8.46 -8.43 56.33
CA ALA A 110 7.33 -7.51 56.35
C ALA A 110 7.59 -6.38 57.37
N GLY A 111 7.52 -5.12 56.92
CA GLY A 111 7.73 -3.97 57.80
C GLY A 111 9.18 -3.54 57.98
N ASP A 112 10.14 -4.22 57.33
CA ASP A 112 11.52 -3.72 57.26
C ASP A 112 11.56 -2.32 56.63
N THR A 113 12.39 -1.44 57.14
CA THR A 113 12.77 -0.19 56.47
C THR A 113 14.11 -0.37 55.78
N LEU A 114 14.47 0.52 54.87
CA LEU A 114 15.80 0.50 54.26
C LEU A 114 16.92 0.55 55.32
N ALA A 115 16.73 1.30 56.41
CA ALA A 115 17.68 1.39 57.51
C ALA A 115 17.77 0.10 58.35
N SER A 116 16.62 -0.50 58.73
CA SER A 116 16.63 -1.74 59.51
C SER A 116 17.15 -2.93 58.69
N PHE A 117 16.83 -2.97 57.40
CA PHE A 117 17.37 -3.94 56.47
C PHE A 117 18.88 -3.78 56.28
N ALA A 118 19.37 -2.54 56.09
CA ALA A 118 20.80 -2.25 56.02
C ALA A 118 21.56 -2.72 57.25
N ALA A 119 21.02 -2.43 58.44
CA ALA A 119 21.63 -2.85 59.70
C ALA A 119 21.68 -4.38 59.84
N ARG A 120 20.61 -5.09 59.46
CA ARG A 120 20.57 -6.56 59.51
C ARG A 120 21.57 -7.20 58.56
N GLU A 121 21.69 -6.66 57.36
CA GLU A 121 22.59 -7.18 56.34
C GLU A 121 24.03 -6.62 56.48
N GLU A 122 24.33 -5.94 57.60
CA GLU A 122 25.62 -5.30 57.93
C GLU A 122 26.18 -4.44 56.78
N THR A 123 25.31 -3.63 56.19
CA THR A 123 25.67 -2.72 55.09
C THR A 123 25.15 -1.31 55.40
N SER A 124 25.47 -0.34 54.55
CA SER A 124 24.97 1.03 54.69
C SER A 124 23.73 1.25 53.84
N VAL A 125 22.87 2.16 54.30
CA VAL A 125 21.72 2.65 53.53
C VAL A 125 22.16 3.18 52.17
N SER A 126 23.28 3.91 52.12
CA SER A 126 23.83 4.47 50.88
C SER A 126 24.24 3.39 49.87
N VAL A 127 24.87 2.31 50.32
CA VAL A 127 25.29 1.19 49.46
C VAL A 127 24.08 0.42 48.95
N LEU A 128 23.12 0.13 49.84
CA LEU A 128 21.86 -0.52 49.43
C LEU A 128 21.04 0.31 48.45
N LYS A 129 20.97 1.64 48.65
CA LYS A 129 20.27 2.54 47.74
C LYS A 129 20.95 2.63 46.38
N ALA A 130 22.29 2.64 46.35
CA ALA A 130 23.06 2.61 45.10
C ALA A 130 22.81 1.31 44.31
N LEU A 131 22.70 0.17 44.99
CA LEU A 131 22.37 -1.12 44.36
C LEU A 131 20.89 -1.26 43.99
N ASN A 132 19.99 -0.57 44.70
CA ASN A 132 18.54 -0.67 44.50
C ASN A 132 17.91 0.72 44.33
N PRO A 133 18.21 1.46 43.25
CA PRO A 133 17.78 2.84 43.08
C PRO A 133 16.25 3.00 43.07
N TRP A 134 15.51 1.96 42.66
CA TRP A 134 14.05 1.93 42.61
C TRP A 134 13.35 1.82 43.98
N VAL A 135 14.10 1.55 45.07
CA VAL A 135 13.51 1.38 46.40
C VAL A 135 13.18 2.73 47.03
N ASP A 136 11.96 2.90 47.53
CA ASP A 136 11.53 4.10 48.24
C ASP A 136 11.94 4.03 49.72
N GLU A 137 12.78 4.95 50.17
CA GLU A 137 13.32 4.96 51.55
C GLU A 137 12.25 5.34 52.59
N SER A 138 11.19 6.01 52.16
CA SER A 138 10.11 6.48 53.03
C SER A 138 9.06 5.42 53.34
N LYS A 139 9.15 4.24 52.70
CA LYS A 139 8.17 3.17 52.82
C LYS A 139 8.77 1.91 53.41
N PRO A 140 8.00 1.19 54.24
CA PRO A 140 8.40 -0.15 54.65
C PRO A 140 8.35 -1.11 53.46
N PHE A 141 9.22 -2.11 53.48
CA PHE A 141 9.29 -3.17 52.51
C PHE A 141 8.15 -4.17 52.69
N ALA A 142 7.71 -4.71 51.56
CA ALA A 142 6.79 -5.82 51.53
C ALA A 142 7.50 -7.10 51.99
N ALA A 143 6.73 -8.04 52.53
CA ALA A 143 7.25 -9.37 52.87
C ALA A 143 7.87 -10.04 51.63
N TYR A 144 9.05 -10.64 51.79
CA TYR A 144 9.79 -11.35 50.75
C TYR A 144 10.23 -10.48 49.56
N GLN A 145 10.24 -9.15 49.71
CA GLN A 145 10.78 -8.26 48.69
C GLN A 145 12.28 -8.55 48.48
N THR A 146 12.67 -8.85 47.24
CA THR A 146 14.06 -9.17 46.90
C THR A 146 14.87 -7.91 46.63
N LEU A 147 16.03 -7.81 47.25
CA LEU A 147 16.96 -6.69 47.13
C LEU A 147 18.35 -7.19 46.74
N TRP A 148 19.08 -6.38 45.97
CA TRP A 148 20.48 -6.60 45.65
C TRP A 148 21.35 -6.14 46.82
N LEU A 149 22.21 -7.03 47.30
CA LEU A 149 23.12 -6.81 48.40
C LEU A 149 24.57 -6.90 47.91
N PRO A 150 25.49 -6.10 48.45
CA PRO A 150 26.91 -6.25 48.14
C PRO A 150 27.41 -7.59 48.70
N ARG A 151 28.19 -8.35 47.92
CA ARG A 151 28.90 -9.53 48.41
C ARG A 151 30.01 -9.06 49.36
N ARG A 152 30.03 -9.59 50.59
CA ARG A 152 31.11 -9.32 51.54
C ARG A 152 32.40 -10.01 51.03
N PRO A 153 33.56 -9.35 51.11
CA PRO A 153 34.85 -9.95 50.76
C PRO A 153 35.22 -11.11 51.69
#